data_AF-A0AAD9X2E1-F1
#
_entry.id   AF-A0AAD9X2E1-F1
#
_cell.length_a   1.000
_cell.length_b   1.000
_cell.length_c   1.000
_cell.angle_alpha   90.00
_cell.angle_beta   90.00
_cell.angle_gamma   90.00
#
_symmetry.space_group_name_H-M   'P 1'
#
loop_
_entity.id
_entity.type
_entity.pdbx_description
1 polymer ?
#
loop_
_entity_poly.entity_id
_entity_poly.type
_entity_poly.pdbx_seq_one_letter_code
_entity_poly.pdbx_strand_id
1 'polypeptide(L)'
;MLAQLRIDTNIDASKWQFYRPKNVAIEMIDVVMNEQYSKLREYAAELLTAIGVDLDNQMYPVAYVLVEAETKDTWGWFLELLAVDLELNNSFGIVWISDKQKGLIDVIVERFPHS
;
A
#
# COMPACT_ATOMS: atom_id res chain seq x y z
N MET A 1 21.38 25.66 12.86
CA MET A 1 21.10 24.47 13.68
C MET A 1 22.26 24.04 14.59
N LEU A 2 23.55 24.24 14.23
CA LEU A 2 24.70 23.78 15.03
C LEU A 2 24.91 24.50 16.38
N ALA A 3 24.43 25.74 16.54
CA ALA A 3 24.58 26.48 17.80
C ALA A 3 23.67 25.98 18.93
N GLN A 4 22.54 25.32 18.60
CA GLN A 4 21.53 24.93 19.59
C GLN A 4 21.95 23.71 20.42
N LEU A 5 22.59 22.71 19.80
CA LEU A 5 23.00 21.46 20.46
C LEU A 5 24.02 21.65 21.59
N ARG A 6 24.88 22.67 21.49
CA ARG A 6 25.88 22.99 22.53
C ARG A 6 25.24 23.54 23.80
N ILE A 7 24.10 24.22 23.69
CA ILE A 7 23.41 24.83 24.83
C ILE A 7 22.66 23.77 25.65
N ASP A 8 22.14 22.73 24.99
CA ASP A 8 21.25 21.76 25.64
C ASP A 8 21.97 20.57 26.31
N THR A 9 23.22 20.27 25.94
CA THR A 9 23.92 19.05 26.40
C THR A 9 25.23 19.28 27.16
N ASN A 10 25.77 20.51 27.20
CA ASN A 10 27.08 20.83 27.79
C ASN A 10 28.22 19.88 27.36
N ILE A 11 28.13 19.33 26.15
CA ILE A 11 29.14 18.44 25.56
C ILE A 11 29.71 19.16 24.34
N ASP A 12 31.02 19.37 24.35
CA ASP A 12 31.73 19.91 23.18
C ASP A 12 32.16 18.76 22.27
N ALA A 13 31.31 18.45 21.28
CA ALA A 13 31.58 17.41 20.30
C ALA A 13 31.61 18.00 18.87
N SER A 14 32.70 17.69 18.17
CA SER A 14 32.92 17.99 16.76
C SER A 14 32.00 17.15 15.87
N LYS A 15 31.70 17.67 14.68
CA LYS A 15 30.88 16.98 13.65
C LYS A 15 31.37 15.55 13.35
N TRP A 16 32.68 15.32 13.40
CA TRP A 16 33.28 14.01 13.15
C TRP A 16 32.99 12.98 14.24
N GLN A 17 32.84 13.42 15.50
CA GLN A 17 32.47 12.55 16.62
C GLN A 17 31.04 12.01 16.48
N PHE A 18 30.18 12.70 15.73
CA PHE A 18 28.82 12.25 15.41
C PHE A 18 28.72 11.42 14.13
N TYR A 19 29.78 11.34 13.31
CA TYR A 19 29.73 10.60 12.04
C TYR A 19 29.47 9.11 12.26
N ARG A 20 30.25 8.48 13.16
CA ARG A 20 30.09 7.05 13.48
C ARG A 20 28.77 6.75 14.19
N PRO A 21 28.37 7.48 15.25
CA PRO A 21 27.06 7.29 15.88
C PRO A 21 25.89 7.45 14.90
N LYS A 22 25.96 8.43 13.99
CA LYS A 22 24.92 8.64 12.96
C LYS A 22 24.79 7.44 12.04
N ASN A 23 25.91 6.89 11.54
CA ASN A 23 25.87 5.75 10.64
C ASN A 23 25.38 4.48 11.35
N VAL A 24 25.78 4.26 12.60
CA VAL A 24 25.25 3.15 13.41
C VAL A 24 23.75 3.30 13.64
N ALA A 25 23.27 4.51 13.92
CA ALA A 25 21.83 4.76 14.07
C ALA A 25 21.06 4.53 12.76
N ILE A 26 21.64 4.91 11.61
CA ILE A 26 21.06 4.64 10.29
C ILE A 26 21.00 3.13 10.04
N GLU A 27 22.10 2.40 10.26
CA GLU A 27 22.13 0.94 10.12
C GLU A 27 21.13 0.26 11.04
N MET A 28 20.98 0.72 12.29
CA MET A 28 19.98 0.20 13.22
C MET A 28 18.55 0.41 12.70
N ILE A 29 18.25 1.59 12.15
CA ILE A 29 16.94 1.87 11.54
C ILE A 29 16.72 0.94 10.35
N ASP A 30 17.70 0.82 9.46
CA ASP A 30 17.60 -0.04 8.28
C ASP A 30 17.42 -1.51 8.66
N VAL A 31 18.13 -2.00 9.68
CA VAL A 31 17.98 -3.38 10.19
C VAL A 31 16.59 -3.58 10.77
N VAL A 32 16.11 -2.68 11.63
CA VAL A 32 14.77 -2.78 12.24
C VAL A 32 13.68 -2.75 11.17
N MET A 33 13.80 -1.84 10.19
CA MET A 33 12.86 -1.76 9.07
C MET A 33 12.91 -3.07 8.27
N ASN A 34 14.08 -3.56 7.90
CA ASN A 34 14.20 -4.81 7.14
C ASN A 34 13.65 -6.03 7.89
N GLU A 35 13.86 -6.16 9.21
CA GLU A 35 13.29 -7.24 10.03
C GLU A 35 11.76 -7.14 10.14
N GLN A 36 11.22 -5.92 10.21
CA GLN A 36 9.77 -5.69 10.24
C GLN A 36 9.13 -5.96 8.87
N TYR A 37 9.71 -5.47 7.79
CA TYR A 37 9.20 -5.64 6.43
C TYR A 37 9.49 -7.02 5.83
N SER A 38 10.46 -7.79 6.34
CA SER A 38 10.70 -9.16 5.86
C SER A 38 9.50 -10.05 6.07
N LYS A 39 8.85 -9.94 7.23
CA LYS A 39 7.62 -10.67 7.56
C LYS A 39 6.44 -10.26 6.69
N LEU A 40 6.36 -8.97 6.32
CA LEU A 40 5.32 -8.49 5.41
C LEU A 40 5.55 -9.04 4.01
N ARG A 41 6.80 -9.08 3.51
CA ARG A 41 7.12 -9.63 2.18
C ARG A 41 6.75 -11.10 2.01
N GLU A 42 6.69 -11.88 3.10
CA GLU A 42 6.26 -13.28 3.04
C GLU A 42 4.76 -13.46 2.72
N TYR A 43 3.92 -12.47 3.05
CA TYR A 43 2.46 -12.56 2.90
C TYR A 43 1.84 -11.47 2.01
N ALA A 44 2.58 -10.40 1.71
CA ALA A 44 2.09 -9.17 1.11
C ALA A 44 3.07 -8.68 0.02
N ALA A 45 3.10 -9.40 -1.10
CA ALA A 45 3.92 -9.01 -2.24
C ALA A 45 3.25 -7.91 -3.08
N GLU A 46 1.92 -7.95 -3.17
CA GLU A 46 1.15 -7.04 -4.01
C GLU A 46 -0.03 -6.44 -3.23
N LEU A 47 -0.36 -5.19 -3.56
CA LEU A 47 -1.45 -4.43 -2.95
C LEU A 47 -2.53 -4.20 -4.00
N LEU A 48 -3.70 -4.83 -3.82
CA LEU A 48 -4.87 -4.57 -4.65
C LEU A 48 -5.68 -3.46 -3.99
N THR A 49 -6.13 -2.48 -4.76
CA THR A 49 -6.91 -1.34 -4.23
C THR A 49 -8.08 -1.03 -5.16
N ALA A 50 -9.26 -0.84 -4.58
CA ALA A 50 -10.44 -0.32 -5.24
C ALA A 50 -10.62 1.16 -4.88
N ILE A 51 -10.69 2.01 -5.90
CA ILE A 51 -10.87 3.46 -5.77
C ILE A 51 -12.24 3.81 -6.33
N GLY A 52 -13.05 4.50 -5.51
CA GLY A 52 -14.33 5.07 -5.92
C GLY A 52 -14.16 6.51 -6.39
N VAL A 53 -15.02 6.94 -7.30
CA VAL A 53 -15.12 8.33 -7.75
C VAL A 53 -16.52 8.83 -7.39
N ASP A 54 -16.61 9.97 -6.71
CA ASP A 54 -17.88 10.60 -6.39
C ASP A 54 -18.38 11.56 -7.49
N LEU A 55 -19.53 12.19 -7.25
CA LEU A 55 -20.15 13.14 -8.18
C LEU A 55 -19.36 14.44 -8.34
N ASP A 56 -18.49 14.76 -7.38
CA ASP A 56 -17.59 15.92 -7.41
C ASP A 56 -16.22 15.55 -8.01
N ASN A 57 -16.12 14.36 -8.63
CA ASN A 57 -14.93 13.85 -9.29
C ASN A 57 -13.74 13.66 -8.34
N GLN A 58 -14.02 13.44 -7.06
CA GLN A 58 -13.03 13.14 -6.03
C GLN A 58 -12.83 11.62 -5.94
N MET A 59 -11.57 11.21 -5.86
CA MET A 59 -11.18 9.83 -5.69
C MET A 59 -11.03 9.50 -4.21
N TYR A 60 -11.63 8.40 -3.76
CA TYR A 60 -11.47 7.90 -2.40
C TYR A 60 -11.21 6.38 -2.40
N PRO A 61 -10.33 5.89 -1.51
CA PRO A 61 -10.12 4.46 -1.37
C PRO A 61 -11.37 3.81 -0.76
N VAL A 62 -11.92 2.80 -1.44
CA VAL A 62 -13.10 2.06 -0.97
C VAL A 62 -12.66 0.82 -0.20
N ALA A 63 -11.73 0.06 -0.77
CA ALA A 63 -11.18 -1.14 -0.17
C ALA A 63 -9.74 -1.37 -0.64
N TYR A 64 -8.95 -2.07 0.17
CA TYR A 64 -7.62 -2.53 -0.21
C TYR A 64 -7.33 -3.89 0.44
N VAL A 65 -6.46 -4.68 -0.19
CA VAL A 65 -6.01 -5.95 0.36
C VAL A 65 -4.57 -6.25 -0.05
N LEU A 66 -3.83 -6.89 0.86
CA LEU A 66 -2.49 -7.41 0.60
C LEU A 66 -2.60 -8.87 0.16
N VAL A 67 -1.98 -9.19 -0.97
CA VAL A 67 -1.99 -10.53 -1.55
C VAL A 67 -0.56 -10.98 -1.88
N GLU A 68 -0.35 -12.30 -1.90
CA GLU A 68 0.95 -12.89 -2.27
C GLU A 68 1.27 -12.72 -3.76
N ALA A 69 0.25 -12.61 -4.62
CA ALA A 69 0.40 -12.38 -6.05
C ALA A 69 -0.89 -11.84 -6.68
N GLU A 70 -0.74 -11.03 -7.72
CA GLU A 70 -1.87 -10.61 -8.54
C GLU A 70 -2.23 -11.68 -9.58
N THR A 71 -3.36 -12.33 -9.36
CA THR A 71 -3.84 -13.47 -10.15
C THR A 71 -5.34 -13.33 -10.39
N LYS A 72 -5.86 -14.13 -11.33
CA LYS A 72 -7.31 -14.20 -11.57
C LYS A 72 -8.07 -14.59 -10.29
N ASP A 73 -7.55 -15.53 -9.51
CA ASP A 73 -8.22 -16.02 -8.30
C ASP A 73 -8.22 -14.96 -7.19
N THR A 74 -7.10 -14.25 -6.99
CA THR A 74 -7.01 -13.16 -6.00
C THR A 74 -7.91 -11.98 -6.35
N TRP A 75 -7.99 -11.60 -7.64
CA TRP A 75 -8.97 -10.62 -8.10
C TRP A 75 -10.42 -11.09 -7.97
N GLY A 76 -10.70 -12.35 -8.31
CA GLY A 76 -12.03 -12.96 -8.19
C GLY A 76 -12.54 -12.86 -6.76
N TRP A 77 -11.74 -13.32 -5.81
CA TRP A 77 -12.07 -13.27 -4.39
C TRP A 77 -12.24 -11.82 -3.88
N PHE A 78 -11.34 -10.91 -4.24
CA PHE A 78 -11.42 -9.51 -3.80
C PHE A 78 -12.67 -8.80 -4.35
N LEU A 79 -12.96 -8.96 -5.63
CA LEU A 79 -14.12 -8.34 -6.27
C LEU A 79 -15.46 -8.95 -5.81
N GLU A 80 -15.49 -10.24 -5.46
CA GLU A 80 -16.66 -10.86 -4.84
C GLU A 80 -17.00 -10.20 -3.50
N LEU A 81 -16.01 -10.04 -2.62
CA LEU A 81 -16.21 -9.39 -1.33
C LEU A 81 -16.66 -7.94 -1.51
N LEU A 82 -15.99 -7.21 -2.40
CA LEU A 82 -16.35 -5.83 -2.73
C LEU A 82 -17.79 -5.73 -3.26
N ALA A 83 -18.22 -6.66 -4.11
CA ALA A 83 -19.59 -6.69 -4.63
C ALA A 83 -20.63 -6.95 -3.56
N VAL A 84 -20.33 -7.82 -2.60
CA VAL A 84 -21.21 -8.11 -1.46
C VAL A 84 -21.32 -6.86 -0.57
N ASP A 85 -20.19 -6.25 -0.23
CA ASP A 85 -20.16 -5.10 0.69
C ASP A 85 -20.81 -3.84 0.10
N LEU A 86 -20.70 -3.65 -1.23
CA LEU A 86 -21.31 -2.52 -1.94
C LEU A 86 -22.66 -2.85 -2.59
N GLU A 87 -23.20 -4.06 -2.34
CA GLU A 87 -24.46 -4.55 -2.88
C GLU A 87 -24.58 -4.44 -4.42
N LEU A 88 -23.49 -4.71 -5.15
CA LEU A 88 -23.36 -4.57 -6.61
C LEU A 88 -24.06 -5.70 -7.41
N ASN A 89 -25.10 -6.29 -6.84
CA ASN A 89 -25.73 -7.55 -7.25
C ASN A 89 -26.27 -7.56 -8.69
N ASN A 90 -26.54 -6.40 -9.26
CA ASN A 90 -27.07 -6.25 -10.62
C ASN A 90 -26.06 -5.61 -11.59
N SER A 91 -24.86 -5.21 -11.14
CA SER A 91 -23.76 -4.61 -11.92
C SER A 91 -24.10 -3.40 -12.82
N PHE A 92 -25.35 -2.95 -12.86
CA PHE A 92 -25.81 -1.86 -13.72
C PHE A 92 -25.32 -0.50 -13.21
N GLY A 93 -24.74 0.30 -14.10
CA GLY A 93 -24.34 1.68 -13.80
C GLY A 93 -22.96 1.81 -13.14
N ILE A 94 -22.15 0.76 -13.14
CA ILE A 94 -20.77 0.76 -12.64
C ILE A 94 -19.81 0.79 -13.82
N VAL A 95 -18.80 1.63 -13.77
CA VAL A 95 -17.73 1.66 -14.76
C VAL A 95 -16.44 1.21 -14.08
N TRP A 96 -15.85 0.13 -14.58
CA TRP A 96 -14.55 -0.34 -14.11
C TRP A 96 -13.42 0.33 -14.89
N ILE A 97 -12.44 0.87 -14.17
CA ILE A 97 -11.19 1.40 -14.74
C ILE A 97 -10.05 0.59 -14.14
N SER A 98 -9.25 -0.05 -14.99
CA SER A 98 -8.09 -0.84 -14.58
C SER A 98 -6.93 -0.71 -15.54
N ASP A 99 -5.72 -0.99 -15.07
CA ASP A 99 -4.49 -0.92 -15.87
C ASP A 99 -4.27 -2.16 -16.76
N LYS A 100 -5.36 -2.73 -17.30
CA LYS A 100 -5.36 -3.91 -18.19
C LYS A 100 -4.50 -5.10 -17.73
N GLN A 101 -4.43 -5.32 -16.42
CA GLN A 101 -3.62 -6.40 -15.88
C GLN A 101 -4.25 -7.78 -16.15
N LYS A 102 -3.38 -8.78 -16.34
CA LYS A 102 -3.79 -10.11 -16.80
C LYS A 102 -4.64 -10.81 -15.73
N GLY A 103 -5.85 -11.24 -16.11
CA GLY A 103 -6.80 -11.93 -15.23
C GLY A 103 -7.89 -11.05 -14.64
N LEU A 104 -7.64 -9.74 -14.43
CA LEU A 104 -8.65 -8.82 -13.89
C LEU A 104 -9.83 -8.62 -14.85
N ILE A 105 -9.55 -8.39 -16.14
CA ILE A 105 -10.60 -8.20 -17.15
C ILE A 105 -11.49 -9.45 -17.25
N ASP A 106 -10.88 -10.64 -17.20
CA ASP A 106 -11.61 -11.91 -17.27
C ASP A 106 -12.58 -12.04 -16.09
N VAL A 107 -12.14 -11.69 -14.87
CA VAL A 107 -13.00 -11.68 -13.68
C VAL A 107 -14.13 -10.67 -13.82
N ILE A 108 -13.85 -9.46 -14.30
CA ILE A 108 -14.89 -8.43 -14.46
C ILE A 108 -15.96 -8.90 -15.45
N VAL A 109 -15.56 -9.44 -16.60
CA VAL A 109 -16.51 -9.96 -17.61
C VAL A 109 -17.32 -11.14 -17.07
N GLU A 110 -16.72 -12.01 -16.26
CA GLU A 110 -17.39 -13.16 -15.67
C GLU A 110 -18.36 -12.79 -14.54
N ARG A 111 -18.02 -11.80 -13.70
CA ARG A 111 -18.78 -11.46 -12.48
C ARG A 111 -19.70 -10.27 -12.62
N PHE A 112 -19.37 -9.33 -13.50
CA PHE A 112 -20.14 -8.12 -13.77
C PHE A 112 -20.42 -8.01 -15.28
N PRO A 113 -21.16 -8.97 -15.88
CA PRO A 113 -21.38 -8.99 -17.33
C PRO A 113 -22.24 -7.83 -17.85
N HIS A 114 -22.85 -7.04 -16.95
CA HIS A 114 -23.72 -5.90 -17.29
C HIS A 114 -23.14 -4.54 -16.87
N SER A 115 -21.89 -4.49 -16.40
CA SER A 115 -21.15 -3.25 -16.16
C SER A 115 -20.57 -2.68 -17.45
#